data_AF-A0A1I1B7I1-F1
#
_entry.id   AF-A0A1I1B7I1-F1
#
_cell.length_a   1.000
_cell.length_b   1.000
_cell.length_c   1.000
_cell.angle_alpha   90.00
_cell.angle_beta   90.00
_cell.angle_gamma   90.00
#
_symmetry.space_group_name_H-M   'P 1'
#
loop_
_entity.id
_entity.type
_entity.pdbx_description
1 polymer ?
#
loop_
_entity_poly.entity_id
_entity_poly.type
_entity_poly.pdbx_seq_one_letter_code
_entity_poly.pdbx_strand_id
1 'polypeptide(L)'
;MELTIYTLKSLAQVISDPYMALILFLLCVFLYRKNKKITLMQKMMVGERFVSPLELTLSQLVLGIIGGIIGSVVLSNLGVMFHENSGIELIFLFSFFLMIIKPRWICFSYSGALLGLLVIAINFFKDNGILKSIYISNISLDVTSLVVLIAVLHIVEGFLIMIDGDRGAIPVFSYKDEKLVGGFAFERYWPIPIAIMLLTSSATGISSGSIDTPQWWPLLKGDVNMKLMATSIAMMLPMYGVIGYKSVTFTESKRKKVFVSGVFNIVYGLIMVALTPIANFGLAG
;
A
#
# COMPACT_ATOMS: atom_id res chain seq x y z
N MET A 1 -14.83 -16.93 8.52
CA MET A 1 -14.97 -17.53 7.17
C MET A 1 -15.66 -16.55 6.23
N GLU A 2 -16.77 -15.95 6.65
CA GLU A 2 -17.53 -14.96 5.85
C GLU A 2 -16.72 -13.72 5.45
N LEU A 3 -16.01 -13.09 6.40
CA LEU A 3 -15.13 -11.93 6.15
C LEU A 3 -14.10 -12.18 5.03
N THR A 4 -13.38 -13.30 5.12
CA THR A 4 -12.36 -13.66 4.12
C THR A 4 -12.99 -13.89 2.75
N ILE A 5 -14.13 -14.59 2.69
CA ILE A 5 -14.86 -14.83 1.43
C ILE A 5 -15.32 -13.50 0.83
N TYR A 6 -15.83 -12.58 1.66
CA TYR A 6 -16.27 -11.27 1.21
C TYR A 6 -15.10 -10.42 0.68
N THR A 7 -13.96 -10.41 1.39
CA THR A 7 -12.72 -9.77 0.91
C THR A 7 -12.27 -10.34 -0.44
N LEU A 8 -12.27 -11.67 -0.59
CA LEU A 8 -11.89 -12.32 -1.86
C LEU A 8 -12.87 -11.99 -3.00
N LYS A 9 -14.19 -11.96 -2.72
CA LYS A 9 -15.20 -11.53 -3.70
C LYS A 9 -14.97 -10.08 -4.14
N SER A 10 -14.68 -9.19 -3.19
CA SER A 10 -14.39 -7.79 -3.48
C SER A 10 -13.11 -7.63 -4.31
N LEU A 11 -12.06 -8.39 -4.03
CA LEU A 11 -10.84 -8.41 -4.84
C LEU A 11 -11.07 -8.98 -6.25
N ALA A 12 -11.91 -10.00 -6.38
CA ALA A 12 -12.31 -10.53 -7.68
C ALA A 12 -13.06 -9.47 -8.51
N GLN A 13 -13.86 -8.62 -7.86
CA GLN A 13 -14.51 -7.48 -8.52
C GLN A 13 -13.49 -6.46 -9.02
N VAL A 14 -12.40 -6.17 -8.30
CA VAL A 14 -11.33 -5.26 -8.80
C VAL A 14 -10.73 -5.74 -10.12
N ILE A 15 -10.55 -7.04 -10.26
CA ILE A 15 -9.93 -7.60 -11.47
C ILE A 15 -10.95 -7.66 -12.61
N SER A 16 -12.22 -7.87 -12.29
CA SER A 16 -13.29 -8.10 -13.27
C SER A 16 -14.01 -6.83 -13.72
N ASP A 17 -14.01 -5.78 -12.89
CA ASP A 17 -14.64 -4.50 -13.20
C ASP A 17 -13.91 -3.79 -14.36
N PRO A 18 -14.62 -3.32 -15.40
CA PRO A 18 -13.99 -2.72 -16.57
C PRO A 18 -13.11 -1.50 -16.27
N TYR A 19 -13.49 -0.65 -15.31
CA TYR A 19 -12.72 0.55 -14.96
C TYR A 19 -11.45 0.17 -14.21
N MET A 20 -11.53 -0.77 -13.27
CA MET A 20 -10.37 -1.26 -12.55
C MET A 20 -9.43 -2.10 -13.43
N ALA A 21 -9.98 -2.90 -14.35
CA ALA A 21 -9.20 -3.61 -15.35
C ALA A 21 -8.44 -2.66 -16.27
N LEU A 22 -9.04 -1.52 -16.66
CA LEU A 22 -8.36 -0.46 -17.40
C LEU A 22 -7.18 0.11 -16.60
N ILE A 23 -7.36 0.37 -15.30
CA ILE A 23 -6.28 0.85 -14.43
C ILE A 23 -5.14 -0.18 -14.38
N LEU A 24 -5.45 -1.47 -14.17
CA LEU A 24 -4.45 -2.54 -14.16
C LEU A 24 -3.70 -2.63 -15.51
N PHE A 25 -4.42 -2.48 -16.63
CA PHE A 25 -3.83 -2.45 -17.95
C PHE A 25 -2.86 -1.26 -18.12
N LEU A 26 -3.24 -0.05 -17.69
CA LEU A 26 -2.38 1.12 -17.72
C LEU A 26 -1.13 0.93 -16.84
N LEU A 27 -1.27 0.33 -15.65
CA LEU A 27 -0.14 -0.02 -14.79
C LEU A 27 0.77 -1.05 -15.47
N CYS A 28 0.21 -2.07 -16.14
CA CYS A 28 0.97 -3.06 -16.90
C CYS A 28 1.79 -2.39 -18.02
N VAL A 29 1.19 -1.50 -18.80
CA VAL A 29 1.89 -0.75 -19.86
C VAL A 29 3.00 0.11 -19.27
N PHE A 30 2.74 0.82 -18.17
CA PHE A 30 3.73 1.64 -17.48
C PHE A 30 4.93 0.80 -17.01
N LEU A 31 4.67 -0.33 -16.34
CA LEU A 31 5.70 -1.24 -15.85
C LEU A 31 6.50 -1.86 -16.99
N TYR A 32 5.84 -2.27 -18.07
CA TYR A 32 6.53 -2.82 -19.23
C TYR A 32 7.50 -1.82 -19.86
N ARG A 33 7.09 -0.56 -20.03
CA ARG A 33 7.97 0.51 -20.55
C ARG A 33 9.17 0.72 -19.62
N LYS A 34 8.95 0.67 -18.30
CA LYS A 34 10.00 0.79 -17.30
C LYS A 34 10.98 -0.39 -17.34
N ASN A 35 10.48 -1.62 -17.36
CA ASN A 35 11.27 -2.84 -17.44
C ASN A 35 12.06 -2.94 -18.76
N LYS A 36 11.51 -2.41 -19.86
CA LYS A 36 12.25 -2.27 -21.12
C LYS A 36 13.47 -1.37 -20.96
N LYS A 37 13.36 -0.25 -20.25
CA LYS A 37 14.50 0.63 -19.96
C LYS A 37 15.55 -0.08 -19.09
N ILE A 38 15.12 -0.78 -18.04
CA ILE A 38 16.01 -1.54 -17.14
C ILE A 38 16.83 -2.58 -17.91
N THR A 39 16.18 -3.41 -18.72
CA THR A 39 16.86 -4.46 -19.50
C THR A 39 17.74 -3.90 -20.62
N LEU A 40 17.42 -2.73 -21.18
CA LEU A 40 18.31 -2.03 -22.11
C LEU A 40 19.58 -1.56 -21.39
N MET A 41 19.48 -0.99 -20.19
CA MET A 41 20.65 -0.61 -19.39
C MET A 41 21.53 -1.82 -19.06
N GLN A 42 20.93 -2.95 -18.68
CA GLN A 42 21.68 -4.20 -18.46
C GLN A 42 22.46 -4.63 -19.72
N LYS A 43 21.79 -4.61 -20.88
CA LYS A 43 22.43 -4.97 -22.17
C LYS A 43 23.56 -4.01 -22.53
N MET A 44 23.41 -2.71 -22.27
CA MET A 44 24.45 -1.71 -22.55
C MET A 44 25.67 -1.87 -21.63
N MET A 45 25.48 -2.32 -20.39
CA MET A 45 26.54 -2.41 -19.38
C MET A 45 27.29 -3.74 -19.39
N VAL A 46 26.60 -4.85 -19.65
CA VAL A 46 27.17 -6.21 -19.56
C VAL A 46 27.08 -6.98 -20.88
N GLY A 47 26.45 -6.41 -21.91
CA GLY A 47 26.27 -7.05 -23.23
C GLY A 47 25.06 -7.97 -23.32
N GLU A 48 24.51 -8.41 -22.19
CA GLU A 48 23.39 -9.36 -22.12
C GLU A 48 22.18 -8.85 -21.31
N ARG A 49 21.03 -9.51 -21.50
CA ARG A 49 19.83 -9.31 -20.68
C ARG A 49 19.65 -10.53 -19.80
N PHE A 50 19.66 -10.36 -18.48
CA PHE A 50 19.46 -11.47 -17.55
C PHE A 50 18.02 -11.99 -17.55
N VAL A 51 17.04 -11.09 -17.73
CA VAL A 51 15.60 -11.39 -17.67
C VAL A 51 14.88 -10.55 -18.73
N SER A 52 13.83 -11.09 -19.35
CA SER A 52 13.05 -10.34 -20.35
C SER A 52 12.18 -9.25 -19.72
N PRO A 53 11.90 -8.12 -20.41
CA PRO A 53 10.99 -7.09 -19.91
C PRO A 53 9.60 -7.63 -19.57
N LEU A 54 9.12 -8.58 -20.36
CA LEU A 54 7.81 -9.20 -20.20
C LEU A 54 7.80 -10.04 -18.92
N GLU A 55 8.80 -10.89 -18.71
CA GLU A 55 8.92 -11.70 -17.49
C GLU A 55 9.03 -10.83 -16.24
N LEU A 56 9.80 -9.73 -16.30
CA LEU A 56 9.86 -8.75 -15.21
C LEU A 56 8.51 -8.10 -14.90
N THR A 57 7.67 -7.89 -15.92
CA THR A 57 6.35 -7.27 -15.77
C THR A 57 5.33 -8.27 -15.23
N LEU A 58 5.33 -9.50 -15.76
CA LEU A 58 4.45 -10.57 -15.27
C LEU A 58 4.75 -10.93 -13.82
N SER A 59 6.03 -11.05 -13.44
CA SER A 59 6.41 -11.27 -12.04
C SER A 59 5.90 -10.15 -11.13
N GLN A 60 6.01 -8.89 -11.54
CA GLN A 60 5.48 -7.74 -10.78
C GLN A 60 3.97 -7.80 -10.59
N LEU A 61 3.23 -8.14 -11.66
CA LEU A 61 1.77 -8.21 -11.61
C LEU A 61 1.30 -9.40 -10.78
N VAL A 62 1.81 -10.59 -11.04
CA VAL A 62 1.37 -11.81 -10.36
C VAL A 62 1.69 -11.76 -8.87
N LEU A 63 2.94 -11.41 -8.52
CA LEU A 63 3.32 -11.30 -7.11
C LEU A 63 2.64 -10.13 -6.42
N GLY A 64 2.42 -9.02 -7.12
CA GLY A 64 1.64 -7.90 -6.60
C GLY A 64 0.19 -8.27 -6.29
N ILE A 65 -0.49 -8.98 -7.19
CA ILE A 65 -1.84 -9.49 -6.96
C ILE A 65 -1.88 -10.43 -5.75
N ILE A 66 -0.95 -11.39 -5.67
CA ILE A 66 -0.84 -12.30 -4.52
C ILE A 66 -0.60 -11.53 -3.22
N GLY A 67 0.32 -10.57 -3.22
CA GLY A 67 0.63 -9.73 -2.07
C GLY A 67 -0.57 -8.88 -1.62
N GLY A 68 -1.31 -8.30 -2.57
CA GLY A 68 -2.53 -7.53 -2.29
C GLY A 68 -3.66 -8.38 -1.72
N ILE A 69 -3.83 -9.62 -2.21
CA ILE A 69 -4.78 -10.58 -1.64
C ILE A 69 -4.41 -10.90 -0.19
N ILE A 70 -3.15 -11.26 0.07
CA ILE A 70 -2.67 -11.57 1.42
C ILE A 70 -2.85 -10.36 2.34
N GLY A 71 -2.41 -9.18 1.90
CA GLY A 71 -2.53 -7.94 2.65
C GLY A 71 -3.98 -7.61 3.01
N SER A 72 -4.89 -7.68 2.05
CA SER A 72 -6.33 -7.40 2.26
C SER A 72 -6.98 -8.39 3.22
N VAL A 73 -6.65 -9.68 3.11
CA VAL A 73 -7.14 -10.70 4.05
C VAL A 73 -6.63 -10.44 5.46
N VAL A 74 -5.36 -10.07 5.62
CA VAL A 74 -4.79 -9.71 6.92
C VAL A 74 -5.48 -8.47 7.49
N LEU A 75 -5.63 -7.40 6.71
CA LEU A 75 -6.29 -6.15 7.12
C LEU A 75 -7.74 -6.39 7.56
N SER A 76 -8.49 -7.14 6.75
CA SER A 76 -9.87 -7.52 7.03
C SER A 76 -9.97 -8.31 8.34
N ASN A 77 -9.11 -9.31 8.57
CA ASN A 77 -9.12 -10.08 9.82
C ASN A 77 -8.63 -9.29 11.05
N LEU A 78 -7.72 -8.33 10.87
CA LEU A 78 -7.31 -7.42 11.95
C LEU A 78 -8.43 -6.43 12.33
N GLY A 79 -9.43 -6.25 11.46
CA GLY A 79 -10.53 -5.32 11.70
C GLY A 79 -10.18 -3.87 11.38
N VAL A 80 -9.28 -3.66 10.41
CA VAL A 80 -8.96 -2.31 9.93
C VAL A 80 -10.15 -1.76 9.16
N MET A 81 -10.73 -0.68 9.67
CA MET A 81 -11.95 -0.07 9.18
C MET A 81 -11.83 1.45 9.16
N PHE A 82 -12.48 2.07 8.19
CA PHE A 82 -12.56 3.52 8.12
C PHE A 82 -14.01 3.98 7.95
N HIS A 83 -14.32 5.19 8.41
CA HIS A 83 -15.59 5.82 8.05
C HIS A 83 -15.60 6.20 6.57
N GLU A 84 -16.77 6.21 5.93
CA GLU A 84 -16.93 6.67 4.54
C GLU A 84 -16.35 8.09 4.34
N ASN A 85 -16.54 8.99 5.32
CA ASN A 85 -15.99 10.35 5.30
C ASN A 85 -14.51 10.46 5.73
N SER A 86 -13.78 9.35 5.89
CA SER A 86 -12.37 9.38 6.35
C SER A 86 -11.39 9.95 5.33
N GLY A 87 -11.76 10.00 4.04
CA GLY A 87 -10.86 10.39 2.97
C GLY A 87 -9.73 9.39 2.71
N ILE A 88 -9.85 8.14 3.20
CA ILE A 88 -8.80 7.11 3.07
C ILE A 88 -8.39 6.86 1.61
N GLU A 89 -9.32 7.00 0.66
CA GLU A 89 -9.08 6.86 -0.78
C GLU A 89 -7.98 7.81 -1.28
N LEU A 90 -7.84 8.97 -0.63
CA LEU A 90 -6.84 9.98 -0.98
C LEU A 90 -5.41 9.49 -0.78
N ILE A 91 -5.15 8.49 0.10
CA ILE A 91 -3.77 7.97 0.25
C ILE A 91 -3.27 7.33 -1.04
N PHE A 92 -4.16 6.67 -1.79
CA PHE A 92 -3.85 6.04 -3.06
C PHE A 92 -3.59 7.10 -4.11
N LEU A 93 -4.46 8.11 -4.18
CA LEU A 93 -4.28 9.25 -5.07
C LEU A 93 -2.96 9.99 -4.79
N PHE A 94 -2.66 10.25 -3.51
CA PHE A 94 -1.41 10.87 -3.09
C PHE A 94 -0.20 9.98 -3.39
N SER A 95 -0.30 8.66 -3.26
CA SER A 95 0.80 7.75 -3.61
C SER A 95 1.14 7.87 -5.10
N PHE A 96 0.12 7.86 -5.97
CA PHE A 96 0.31 8.07 -7.41
C PHE A 96 0.88 9.46 -7.72
N PHE A 97 0.35 10.51 -7.10
CA PHE A 97 0.84 11.88 -7.28
C PHE A 97 2.31 12.04 -6.84
N LEU A 98 2.66 11.54 -5.66
CA LEU A 98 4.02 11.58 -5.12
C LEU A 98 5.00 10.77 -5.98
N MET A 99 4.55 9.63 -6.52
CA MET A 99 5.35 8.83 -7.45
C MET A 99 5.72 9.59 -8.73
N ILE A 100 4.81 10.45 -9.25
CA ILE A 100 5.09 11.30 -10.42
C ILE A 100 6.20 12.31 -10.11
N ILE A 101 6.18 12.93 -8.92
CA ILE A 101 7.20 13.91 -8.53
C ILE A 101 8.55 13.22 -8.35
N LYS A 102 8.61 12.19 -7.50
CA LYS A 102 9.80 11.34 -7.33
C LYS A 102 9.35 9.90 -7.10
N PRO A 103 9.79 8.93 -7.92
CA PRO A 103 9.40 7.52 -7.77
C PRO A 103 9.74 6.88 -6.42
N ARG A 104 10.60 7.53 -5.61
CA ARG A 104 10.93 7.10 -4.24
C ARG A 104 9.83 7.41 -3.21
N TRP A 105 8.90 8.31 -3.53
CA TRP A 105 7.85 8.79 -2.62
C TRP A 105 6.54 7.99 -2.75
N ILE A 106 6.59 6.82 -3.39
CA ILE A 106 5.43 5.95 -3.59
C ILE A 106 4.93 5.31 -2.27
N CYS A 107 5.80 5.21 -1.26
CA CYS A 107 5.48 4.56 0.01
C CYS A 107 4.26 5.22 0.69
N PHE A 108 3.30 4.39 1.10
CA PHE A 108 2.06 4.84 1.73
C PHE A 108 2.28 5.63 3.04
N SER A 109 3.44 5.51 3.69
CA SER A 109 3.80 6.35 4.83
C SER A 109 3.86 7.83 4.47
N TYR A 110 4.36 8.18 3.27
CA TYR A 110 4.37 9.58 2.81
C TYR A 110 2.97 10.08 2.49
N SER A 111 2.16 9.26 1.81
CA SER A 111 0.76 9.59 1.50
C SER A 111 -0.08 9.74 2.76
N GLY A 112 0.11 8.87 3.75
CA GLY A 112 -0.57 8.93 5.04
C GLY A 112 -0.20 10.18 5.83
N ALA A 113 1.09 10.56 5.84
CA ALA A 113 1.52 11.81 6.46
C ALA A 113 0.91 13.05 5.76
N LEU A 114 0.86 13.04 4.42
CA LEU A 114 0.22 14.12 3.64
C LEU A 114 -1.28 14.21 3.92
N LEU A 115 -1.97 13.07 4.01
CA LEU A 115 -3.38 13.03 4.37
C LEU A 115 -3.62 13.54 5.79
N GLY A 116 -2.80 13.13 6.77
CA GLY A 116 -2.88 13.63 8.14
C GLY A 116 -2.70 15.15 8.21
N LEU A 117 -1.69 15.70 7.51
CA LEU A 117 -1.48 17.14 7.43
C LEU A 117 -2.67 17.87 6.79
N LEU A 118 -3.25 17.30 5.74
CA LEU A 118 -4.42 17.87 5.08
C LEU A 118 -5.62 17.90 6.03
N VAL A 119 -5.88 16.82 6.76
CA VAL A 119 -6.99 16.74 7.74
C VAL A 119 -6.79 17.76 8.86
N ILE A 120 -5.58 17.88 9.40
CA ILE A 120 -5.25 18.90 10.42
C ILE A 120 -5.48 20.30 9.88
N ALA A 121 -5.01 20.59 8.66
CA ALA A 121 -5.18 21.90 8.05
C ALA A 121 -6.66 22.25 7.85
N ILE A 122 -7.46 21.32 7.30
CA ILE A 122 -8.90 21.52 7.10
C ILE A 122 -9.60 21.80 8.43
N ASN A 123 -9.33 21.01 9.47
CA ASN A 123 -9.93 21.19 10.79
C ASN A 123 -9.52 22.54 11.41
N PHE A 124 -8.24 22.92 11.29
CA PHE A 124 -7.76 24.22 11.78
C PHE A 124 -8.45 25.41 11.12
N PHE A 125 -8.58 25.43 9.78
CA PHE A 125 -9.25 26.53 9.08
C PHE A 125 -10.77 26.55 9.32
N LYS A 126 -11.37 25.39 9.59
CA LYS A 126 -12.77 25.27 9.97
C LYS A 126 -13.03 25.85 11.37
N ASP A 127 -12.21 25.48 12.36
CA ASP A 127 -12.35 25.96 13.74
C ASP A 127 -12.19 27.48 13.85
N ASN A 128 -11.39 28.07 12.97
CA ASN A 128 -11.22 29.53 12.85
C ASN A 128 -12.32 30.23 12.03
N GLY A 129 -13.36 29.52 11.57
CA GLY A 129 -14.50 30.08 10.85
C GLY A 129 -14.21 30.57 9.42
N ILE A 130 -13.02 30.27 8.88
CA ILE A 130 -12.58 30.70 7.55
C ILE A 130 -13.24 29.84 6.46
N LEU A 131 -13.38 28.54 6.71
CA LEU A 131 -14.07 27.61 5.80
C LEU A 131 -15.54 27.48 6.21
N LYS A 132 -16.45 27.99 5.37
CA LYS A 132 -17.90 27.79 5.55
C LYS A 132 -18.22 26.30 5.36
N SER A 133 -18.87 25.70 6.36
CA SER A 133 -19.19 24.27 6.54
C SER A 133 -19.95 23.55 5.40
N ILE A 134 -20.15 24.18 4.24
CA ILE A 134 -21.09 23.72 3.20
C ILE A 134 -20.46 22.70 2.23
N TYR A 135 -19.14 22.68 2.03
CA TYR A 135 -18.52 21.86 0.96
C TYR A 135 -17.50 20.80 1.41
N ILE A 136 -17.02 20.85 2.66
CA ILE A 136 -16.10 19.83 3.19
C ILE A 136 -16.79 19.21 4.40
N SER A 137 -17.25 17.96 4.24
CA SER A 137 -17.77 17.15 5.34
C SER A 137 -16.71 17.01 6.45
N ASN A 138 -17.12 16.69 7.68
CA ASN A 138 -16.17 16.37 8.75
C ASN A 138 -15.32 15.17 8.33
N ILE A 139 -14.08 15.42 7.88
CA ILE A 139 -13.13 14.35 7.59
C ILE A 139 -12.56 13.89 8.92
N SER A 140 -13.03 12.73 9.40
CA SER A 140 -12.51 12.07 10.58
C SER A 140 -11.61 10.91 10.15
N LEU A 141 -10.30 11.14 10.22
CA LEU A 141 -9.30 10.13 9.93
C LEU A 141 -8.99 9.31 11.18
N ASP A 142 -9.24 8.00 11.12
CA ASP A 142 -8.76 7.05 12.13
C ASP A 142 -7.26 6.79 11.93
N VAL A 143 -6.44 7.43 12.76
CA VAL A 143 -4.97 7.30 12.72
C VAL A 143 -4.55 5.87 13.05
N THR A 144 -5.26 5.20 13.97
CA THR A 144 -4.99 3.81 14.37
C THR A 144 -5.09 2.89 13.16
N SER A 145 -6.24 2.94 12.48
CA SER A 145 -6.51 2.13 11.30
C SER A 145 -5.56 2.47 10.14
N LEU A 146 -5.21 3.75 9.96
CA LEU A 146 -4.23 4.18 8.95
C LEU A 146 -2.83 3.62 9.21
N VAL A 147 -2.36 3.66 10.46
CA VAL A 147 -1.04 3.15 10.83
C VAL A 147 -0.98 1.64 10.62
N VAL A 148 -2.01 0.88 11.01
CA VAL A 148 -2.07 -0.57 10.78
C VAL A 148 -2.11 -0.89 9.30
N LEU A 149 -2.89 -0.13 8.51
CA LEU A 149 -2.92 -0.27 7.06
C LEU A 149 -1.52 -0.16 6.47
N ILE A 150 -0.81 0.92 6.78
CA ILE A 150 0.54 1.17 6.30
C ILE A 150 1.51 0.07 6.78
N ALA A 151 1.39 -0.36 8.03
CA ALA A 151 2.26 -1.37 8.62
C ALA A 151 2.12 -2.74 7.94
N VAL A 152 0.88 -3.19 7.67
CA VAL A 152 0.63 -4.44 6.93
C VAL A 152 1.17 -4.34 5.50
N LEU A 153 1.02 -3.19 4.85
CA LEU A 153 1.60 -2.98 3.51
C LEU A 153 3.13 -3.05 3.50
N HIS A 154 3.81 -2.59 4.55
CA HIS A 154 5.27 -2.78 4.72
C HIS A 154 5.66 -4.24 4.91
N ILE A 155 4.85 -5.03 5.64
CA ILE A 155 5.08 -6.48 5.78
C ILE A 155 4.97 -7.16 4.41
N VAL A 156 3.91 -6.86 3.66
CA VAL A 156 3.72 -7.37 2.28
C VAL A 156 4.87 -6.93 1.38
N GLU A 157 5.27 -5.66 1.44
CA GLU A 157 6.42 -5.14 0.71
C GLU A 157 7.68 -5.93 1.02
N GLY A 158 7.96 -6.22 2.29
CA GLY A 158 9.16 -6.96 2.68
C GLY A 158 9.20 -8.37 2.09
N PHE A 159 8.07 -9.08 2.05
CA PHE A 159 7.99 -10.38 1.35
C PHE A 159 8.20 -10.25 -0.16
N LEU A 160 7.58 -9.26 -0.79
CA LEU A 160 7.76 -9.00 -2.24
C LEU A 160 9.20 -8.67 -2.58
N ILE A 161 9.86 -7.86 -1.74
CA ILE A 161 11.29 -7.57 -1.86
C ILE A 161 12.07 -8.88 -1.80
N MET A 162 11.91 -9.70 -0.76
CA MET A 162 12.70 -10.94 -0.61
C MET A 162 12.53 -11.93 -1.77
N ILE A 163 11.36 -11.97 -2.41
CA ILE A 163 11.05 -12.91 -3.48
C ILE A 163 11.48 -12.38 -4.86
N ASP A 164 11.27 -11.08 -5.13
CA ASP A 164 11.32 -10.52 -6.47
C ASP A 164 12.16 -9.23 -6.60
N GLY A 165 12.68 -8.71 -5.49
CA GLY A 165 13.42 -7.46 -5.43
C GLY A 165 14.78 -7.47 -6.14
N ASP A 166 15.40 -8.65 -6.30
CA ASP A 166 16.71 -8.81 -6.98
C ASP A 166 16.58 -9.02 -8.50
N ARG A 167 15.37 -9.31 -8.99
CA ARG A 167 15.12 -9.43 -10.43
C ARG A 167 15.30 -8.09 -11.11
N GLY A 168 15.92 -8.09 -12.28
CA GLY A 168 16.17 -6.85 -13.03
C GLY A 168 17.21 -5.93 -12.39
N ALA A 169 18.04 -6.41 -11.45
CA ALA A 169 19.13 -5.62 -10.88
C ALA A 169 20.04 -5.03 -11.97
N ILE A 170 20.29 -3.72 -11.90
CA ILE A 170 21.10 -2.98 -12.85
C ILE A 170 22.53 -2.90 -12.30
N PRO A 171 23.55 -3.40 -13.01
CA PRO A 171 24.94 -3.19 -12.64
C PRO A 171 25.25 -1.69 -12.61
N VAL A 172 25.85 -1.20 -11.55
CA VAL A 172 26.25 0.21 -11.43
C VAL A 172 27.70 0.28 -10.97
N PHE A 173 28.40 1.32 -11.39
CA PHE A 173 29.78 1.56 -10.98
C PHE A 173 29.85 2.92 -10.27
N SER A 174 30.63 2.97 -9.21
CA SER A 174 30.94 4.19 -8.49
C SER A 174 32.45 4.29 -8.32
N TYR A 175 32.98 5.49 -8.38
CA TYR A 175 34.40 5.75 -8.14
C TYR A 175 34.55 6.21 -6.70
N LYS A 176 35.23 5.42 -5.88
CA LYS A 176 35.46 5.72 -4.46
C LYS A 176 36.90 5.37 -4.09
N ASP A 177 37.58 6.27 -3.38
CA ASP A 177 38.96 6.09 -2.93
C ASP A 177 39.91 5.70 -4.08
N GLU A 178 39.79 6.39 -5.22
CA GLU A 178 40.53 6.14 -6.45
C GLU A 178 40.36 4.74 -7.06
N LYS A 179 39.32 4.01 -6.62
CA LYS A 179 39.01 2.67 -7.10
C LYS A 179 37.61 2.64 -7.71
N LEU A 180 37.50 1.93 -8.82
CA LEU A 180 36.21 1.60 -9.40
C LEU A 180 35.56 0.48 -8.57
N VAL A 181 34.43 0.78 -7.95
CA VAL A 181 33.64 -0.19 -7.19
C VAL A 181 32.37 -0.51 -7.95
N GLY A 182 32.17 -1.80 -8.23
CA GLY A 182 30.95 -2.32 -8.84
C GLY A 182 29.85 -2.52 -7.80
N GLY A 183 28.61 -2.42 -8.25
CA GLY A 183 27.43 -2.57 -7.41
C GLY A 183 26.18 -2.90 -8.22
N PHE A 184 25.04 -2.92 -7.54
CA PHE A 184 23.75 -3.17 -8.14
C PHE A 184 22.73 -2.13 -7.67
N ALA A 185 21.98 -1.58 -8.61
CA ALA A 185 20.78 -0.80 -8.35
C ALA A 185 19.53 -1.67 -8.57
N PHE A 186 18.60 -1.59 -7.64
CA PHE A 186 17.33 -2.33 -7.64
C PHE A 186 16.19 -1.34 -7.83
N GLU A 187 15.24 -1.71 -8.69
CA GLU A 187 14.06 -0.90 -8.95
C GLU A 187 12.88 -1.79 -9.37
N ARG A 188 11.98 -2.08 -8.44
CA ARG A 188 10.81 -2.95 -8.64
C ARG A 188 9.54 -2.29 -8.10
N TYR A 189 8.42 -2.53 -8.77
CA TYR A 189 7.11 -2.00 -8.39
C TYR A 189 6.06 -3.07 -8.58
N TRP A 190 5.18 -3.24 -7.59
CA TRP A 190 4.14 -4.25 -7.57
C TRP A 190 2.78 -3.55 -7.42
N PRO A 191 1.93 -3.60 -8.46
CA PRO A 191 0.53 -3.23 -8.35
C PRO A 191 -0.17 -4.23 -7.42
N ILE A 192 -0.84 -3.73 -6.40
CA ILE A 192 -1.52 -4.55 -5.41
C ILE A 192 -3.01 -4.18 -5.38
N PRO A 193 -3.93 -5.13 -5.59
CA PRO A 193 -5.34 -4.90 -5.30
C PRO A 193 -5.52 -4.93 -3.77
N ILE A 194 -6.13 -3.89 -3.22
CA ILE A 194 -6.42 -3.76 -1.80
C ILE A 194 -7.93 -3.58 -1.64
N ALA A 195 -8.53 -4.36 -0.74
CA ALA A 195 -9.90 -4.15 -0.30
C ALA A 195 -9.90 -3.54 1.12
N ILE A 196 -10.40 -2.31 1.23
CA ILE A 196 -10.49 -1.57 2.49
C ILE A 196 -11.93 -1.64 2.99
N MET A 197 -12.13 -1.93 4.27
CA MET A 197 -13.47 -1.89 4.84
C MET A 197 -13.87 -0.46 5.21
N LEU A 198 -15.02 -0.03 4.71
CA LEU A 198 -15.67 1.23 5.05
C LEU A 198 -16.94 1.00 5.85
N LEU A 199 -17.19 1.87 6.83
CA LEU A 199 -18.41 1.95 7.62
C LEU A 199 -19.24 3.14 7.16
N THR A 200 -20.49 2.87 6.74
CA THR A 200 -21.47 3.90 6.35
C THR A 200 -22.67 3.91 7.29
N SER A 201 -23.22 5.11 7.52
CA SER A 201 -24.35 5.37 8.41
C SER A 201 -25.73 5.26 7.73
N SER A 202 -25.78 4.95 6.43
CA SER A 202 -27.05 4.82 5.69
C SER A 202 -26.98 3.74 4.63
N ALA A 203 -28.06 2.96 4.51
CA ALA A 203 -28.30 2.01 3.43
C ALA A 203 -28.55 2.75 2.09
N THR A 204 -27.54 3.44 1.57
CA THR A 204 -27.59 4.06 0.25
C THR A 204 -27.42 2.98 -0.84
N GLY A 205 -28.48 2.21 -1.07
CA GLY A 205 -28.83 1.61 -2.36
C GLY A 205 -27.91 0.55 -2.99
N ILE A 206 -26.72 0.28 -2.43
CA ILE A 206 -25.89 -0.83 -2.87
C ILE A 206 -26.17 -2.00 -1.94
N SER A 207 -26.91 -2.98 -2.45
CA SER A 207 -27.26 -4.25 -1.79
C SER A 207 -26.05 -5.18 -1.62
N SER A 208 -24.92 -4.65 -1.14
CA SER A 208 -23.84 -5.51 -0.66
C SER A 208 -24.26 -6.00 0.73
N GLY A 209 -24.56 -7.30 0.82
CA GLY A 209 -25.16 -7.92 2.00
C GLY A 209 -24.44 -7.58 3.30
N SER A 210 -25.21 -7.51 4.38
CA SER A 210 -24.68 -7.40 5.75
C SER A 210 -23.60 -8.46 5.95
N ILE A 211 -22.39 -8.01 6.28
CA ILE A 211 -21.28 -8.92 6.56
C ILE A 211 -21.49 -9.46 7.97
N ASP A 212 -21.79 -10.75 8.11
CA ASP A 212 -21.80 -11.39 9.41
C ASP A 212 -20.36 -11.46 9.95
N THR A 213 -20.14 -10.73 11.03
CA THR A 213 -18.83 -10.61 11.68
C THR A 213 -18.74 -11.55 12.88
N PRO A 214 -17.62 -12.25 13.08
CA PRO A 214 -17.46 -13.14 14.21
C PRO A 214 -17.26 -12.34 15.52
N GLN A 215 -17.63 -12.95 16.66
CA GLN A 215 -17.62 -12.29 17.97
C GLN A 215 -16.23 -11.78 18.44
N TRP A 216 -15.13 -12.38 17.95
CA TRP A 216 -13.76 -11.98 18.28
C TRP A 216 -13.27 -10.77 17.48
N TRP A 217 -14.02 -10.35 16.47
CA TRP A 217 -13.65 -9.29 15.54
C TRP A 217 -14.40 -7.99 15.88
N PRO A 218 -13.76 -6.81 15.77
CA PRO A 218 -12.39 -6.57 15.31
C PRO A 218 -11.31 -6.85 16.36
N LEU A 219 -10.14 -7.31 15.91
CA LEU A 219 -8.97 -7.54 16.77
C LEU A 219 -8.34 -6.21 17.23
N LEU A 220 -8.21 -5.26 16.30
CA LEU A 220 -7.74 -3.90 16.57
C LEU A 220 -8.95 -2.97 16.57
N LYS A 221 -9.33 -2.51 17.76
CA LYS A 221 -10.36 -1.49 17.93
C LYS A 221 -9.73 -0.14 17.59
N GLY A 222 -9.98 0.35 16.38
CA GLY A 222 -9.76 1.75 16.05
C GLY A 222 -10.69 2.67 16.85
N ASP A 223 -10.77 3.94 16.46
CA ASP A 223 -11.65 4.93 17.12
C ASP A 223 -13.15 4.70 16.83
N VAL A 224 -13.49 3.60 16.16
CA VAL A 224 -14.87 3.24 15.83
C VAL A 224 -15.63 2.87 17.11
N ASN A 225 -16.56 3.74 17.50
CA ASN A 225 -17.46 3.51 18.62
C ASN A 225 -18.32 2.25 18.38
N MET A 226 -18.28 1.29 19.31
CA MET A 226 -19.06 0.04 19.24
C MET A 226 -20.57 0.28 19.05
N LYS A 227 -21.11 1.43 19.49
CA LYS A 227 -22.50 1.82 19.23
C LYS A 227 -22.77 2.22 17.77
N LEU A 228 -21.78 2.83 17.10
CA LEU A 228 -21.87 3.17 15.68
C LEU A 228 -21.77 1.92 14.81
N MET A 229 -20.93 0.94 15.19
CA MET A 229 -20.86 -0.37 14.53
C MET A 229 -22.20 -1.09 14.47
N ALA A 230 -22.96 -1.07 15.58
CA ALA A 230 -24.25 -1.75 15.68
C ALA A 230 -25.31 -1.18 14.71
N THR A 231 -25.10 0.03 14.20
CA THR A 231 -26.02 0.74 13.30
C THR A 231 -25.46 0.97 11.89
N SER A 232 -24.20 0.61 11.64
CA SER A 232 -23.50 0.87 10.37
C SER A 232 -23.49 -0.35 9.46
N ILE A 233 -23.51 -0.13 8.15
CA ILE A 233 -23.26 -1.17 7.15
C ILE A 233 -21.77 -1.15 6.80
N ALA A 234 -21.15 -2.32 6.79
CA ALA A 234 -19.77 -2.49 6.34
C ALA A 234 -19.76 -2.82 4.84
N MET A 235 -18.98 -2.06 4.07
CA MET A 235 -18.71 -2.32 2.66
C MET A 235 -17.21 -2.45 2.44
N MET A 236 -16.79 -3.19 1.40
CA MET A 236 -15.40 -3.20 0.96
C MET A 236 -15.26 -2.24 -0.21
N LEU A 237 -14.39 -1.25 -0.07
CA LEU A 237 -13.93 -0.41 -1.16
C LEU A 237 -12.67 -1.04 -1.76
N PRO A 238 -12.72 -1.45 -3.04
CA PRO A 238 -11.60 -2.18 -3.58
C PRO A 238 -10.86 -1.31 -4.62
N MET A 239 -9.53 -1.25 -4.50
CA MET A 239 -8.69 -0.29 -5.23
C MET A 239 -7.33 -0.91 -5.59
N TYR A 240 -6.63 -0.31 -6.56
CA TYR A 240 -5.21 -0.62 -6.79
C TYR A 240 -4.28 0.36 -6.07
N GLY A 241 -3.37 -0.20 -5.29
CA GLY A 241 -2.16 0.47 -4.81
C GLY A 241 -0.93 0.05 -5.61
N VAL A 242 0.19 0.73 -5.40
CA VAL A 242 1.50 0.30 -5.90
C VAL A 242 2.51 0.37 -4.77
N ILE A 243 3.18 -0.75 -4.52
CA ILE A 243 4.33 -0.82 -3.62
C ILE A 243 5.60 -0.80 -4.47
N GLY A 244 6.66 -0.14 -4.01
CA GLY A 244 7.88 0.00 -4.79
C GLY A 244 9.16 -0.11 -3.98
N TYR A 245 10.08 -0.95 -4.44
CA TYR A 245 11.41 -1.12 -3.88
C TYR A 245 12.46 -0.42 -4.75
N LYS A 246 13.25 0.46 -4.13
CA LYS A 246 14.39 1.12 -4.76
C LYS A 246 15.58 1.15 -3.83
N SER A 247 16.69 0.57 -4.24
CA SER A 247 17.92 0.54 -3.44
C SER A 247 19.16 0.43 -4.31
N VAL A 248 20.33 0.67 -3.71
CA VAL A 248 21.63 0.45 -4.33
C VAL A 248 22.54 -0.25 -3.32
N THR A 249 23.40 -1.15 -3.80
CA THR A 249 24.46 -1.75 -2.98
C THR A 249 25.78 -1.79 -3.75
N PHE A 250 26.88 -1.56 -3.05
CA PHE A 250 28.25 -1.70 -3.55
C PHE A 250 29.08 -2.68 -2.69
N THR A 251 28.50 -3.18 -1.61
CA THR A 251 29.20 -3.97 -0.58
C THR A 251 28.57 -5.34 -0.38
N GLU A 252 27.41 -5.59 -0.98
CA GLU A 252 26.66 -6.84 -0.82
C GLU A 252 26.27 -7.44 -2.17
N SER A 253 26.06 -8.76 -2.17
CA SER A 253 25.43 -9.41 -3.32
C SER A 253 23.98 -8.97 -3.46
N LYS A 254 23.47 -9.04 -4.70
CA LYS A 254 22.08 -8.72 -5.03
C LYS A 254 21.06 -9.45 -4.16
N ARG A 255 21.25 -10.76 -3.95
CA ARG A 255 20.35 -11.57 -3.12
C ARG A 255 20.42 -11.17 -1.63
N LYS A 256 21.62 -10.93 -1.10
CA LYS A 256 21.80 -10.57 0.31
C LYS A 256 21.16 -9.21 0.60
N LYS A 257 21.42 -8.20 -0.24
CA LYS A 257 20.86 -6.84 -0.06
C LYS A 257 19.34 -6.87 0.03
N VAL A 258 18.71 -7.56 -0.91
CA VAL A 258 17.26 -7.66 -1.03
C VAL A 258 16.66 -8.44 0.14
N PHE A 259 17.27 -9.54 0.55
CA PHE A 259 16.84 -10.30 1.73
C PHE A 259 16.86 -9.43 3.00
N VAL A 260 17.97 -8.73 3.26
CA VAL A 260 18.14 -7.85 4.42
C VAL A 260 17.12 -6.70 4.38
N SER A 261 16.96 -6.03 3.23
CA SER A 261 15.96 -4.98 3.06
C SER A 261 14.54 -5.46 3.36
N GLY A 262 14.15 -6.64 2.87
CA GLY A 262 12.82 -7.16 3.11
C GLY A 262 12.58 -7.56 4.57
N VAL A 263 13.57 -8.15 5.25
CA VAL A 263 13.50 -8.44 6.69
C VAL A 263 13.31 -7.15 7.49
N PHE A 264 14.04 -6.07 7.17
CA PHE A 264 13.85 -4.79 7.84
C PHE A 264 12.42 -4.24 7.66
N ASN A 265 11.84 -4.32 6.46
CA ASN A 265 10.47 -3.87 6.23
C ASN A 265 9.44 -4.71 7.00
N ILE A 266 9.61 -6.03 7.06
CA ILE A 266 8.73 -6.93 7.84
C ILE A 266 8.82 -6.59 9.32
N VAL A 267 10.04 -6.50 9.87
CA VAL A 267 10.25 -6.19 11.29
C VAL A 267 9.68 -4.82 11.63
N TYR A 268 9.91 -3.82 10.78
CA TYR A 268 9.32 -2.49 10.94
C TYR A 268 7.79 -2.55 10.98
N GLY A 269 7.15 -3.22 10.03
CA GLY A 269 5.69 -3.36 10.01
C GLY A 269 5.15 -4.11 11.23
N LEU A 270 5.81 -5.19 11.67
CA LEU A 270 5.42 -5.93 12.88
C LEU A 270 5.52 -5.07 14.15
N ILE A 271 6.60 -4.30 14.29
CA ILE A 271 6.75 -3.35 15.40
C ILE A 271 5.62 -2.33 15.38
N MET A 272 5.32 -1.75 14.21
CA MET A 272 4.25 -0.75 14.08
C MET A 272 2.89 -1.31 14.48
N VAL A 273 2.51 -2.51 14.01
CA VAL A 273 1.25 -3.18 14.40
C VAL A 273 1.21 -3.44 15.91
N ALA A 274 2.32 -3.88 16.51
CA ALA A 274 2.40 -4.16 17.95
C ALA A 274 2.30 -2.88 18.81
N LEU A 275 2.81 -1.75 18.32
CA LEU A 275 2.75 -0.47 19.03
C LEU A 275 1.39 0.22 18.92
N THR A 276 0.59 -0.07 17.90
CA THR A 276 -0.69 0.60 17.67
C THR A 276 -1.67 0.49 18.86
N PRO A 277 -1.93 -0.69 19.46
CA PRO A 277 -2.81 -0.79 20.62
C PRO A 277 -2.31 0.04 21.82
N ILE A 278 -0.99 0.16 22.00
CA ILE A 278 -0.39 0.88 23.12
C ILE A 278 -0.64 2.38 23.00
N ALA A 279 -0.64 2.91 21.77
CA ALA A 279 -0.96 4.31 21.51
C ALA A 279 -2.40 4.65 21.93
N ASN A 280 -3.35 3.73 21.75
CA ASN A 280 -4.75 3.91 22.14
C ASN A 280 -4.99 3.87 23.65
N PHE A 281 -4.02 3.38 24.44
CA PHE A 281 -4.09 3.39 25.91
C PHE A 281 -3.59 4.71 26.53
N GLY A 282 -3.26 5.74 25.73
CA GLY A 282 -3.02 7.09 26.25
C GLY A 282 -1.82 7.21 27.19
N LEU A 283 -0.79 6.37 27.03
CA LEU A 283 0.47 6.50 27.80
C LEU A 283 1.39 7.62 27.29
N ALA A 284 1.02 8.27 26.19
CA ALA A 284 1.65 9.50 25.69
C ALA A 284 0.55 10.42 25.12
N GLY A 285 -0.19 11.06 26.02
CA GLY A 285 -0.98 12.25 25.72
C GLY A 285 -0.15 13.52 25.92
#